data_AF-A0A815EBZ7-F1
#
_entry.id   AF-A0A815EBZ7-F1
#
_cell.length_a   1.000
_cell.length_b   1.000
_cell.length_c   1.000
_cell.angle_alpha   90.00
_cell.angle_beta   90.00
_cell.angle_gamma   90.00
#
_symmetry.space_group_name_H-M   'P 1'
#
loop_
_entity.id
_entity.type
_entity.pdbx_description
1 polymer ?
#
loop_
_entity_poly.entity_id
_entity_poly.type
_entity_poly.pdbx_seq_one_letter_code
_entity_poly.pdbx_strand_id
1 'polypeptide(L)'
;MSIDILTPNGLNIRLYRRKPRSMWSADPIFISQERIANFIQGHFLGHYDFDLDKTLYFFIAGRYEFSNKGADMFIESLARLNHMLKSSGSDVTIVAFMIFPTPTNNFNIESLRGQSVAKMLRDTVQNIQSDIGKRLYEICLK
;
A
#
# COMPACT_ATOMS: atom_id res chain seq x y z
N MET A 1 -31.05 -26.66 22.11
CA MET A 1 -29.78 -26.90 22.84
C MET A 1 -29.09 -25.55 22.95
N SER A 2 -29.19 -24.88 24.09
CA SER A 2 -28.50 -23.62 24.37
C SER A 2 -27.03 -23.91 24.62
N ILE A 3 -26.14 -23.05 24.13
CA ILE A 3 -24.70 -23.16 24.39
C ILE A 3 -24.46 -22.74 25.84
N ASP A 4 -23.82 -23.60 26.62
CA ASP A 4 -23.56 -23.33 28.04
C ASP A 4 -22.36 -22.40 28.24
N ILE A 5 -21.31 -22.54 27.42
CA ILE A 5 -20.08 -21.73 27.51
C ILE A 5 -19.51 -21.45 26.10
N LEU A 6 -19.15 -20.20 25.85
CA LEU A 6 -18.40 -19.78 24.65
C LEU A 6 -16.91 -19.67 24.98
N THR A 7 -16.06 -20.35 24.22
CA THR A 7 -14.59 -20.27 24.34
C THR A 7 -13.98 -19.57 23.13
N PRO A 8 -13.78 -18.24 23.17
CA PRO A 8 -13.21 -17.50 22.05
C PRO A 8 -11.72 -17.84 21.86
N ASN A 9 -11.26 -17.75 20.60
CA ASN A 9 -9.86 -17.97 20.27
C ASN A 9 -8.97 -16.84 20.82
N GLY A 10 -7.92 -17.20 21.56
CA GLY A 10 -6.91 -16.26 22.05
C GLY A 10 -5.78 -16.02 21.05
N LEU A 11 -5.06 -14.89 21.23
CA LEU A 11 -3.85 -14.56 20.50
C LEU A 11 -2.73 -14.23 21.50
N ASN A 12 -1.50 -14.67 21.22
CA ASN A 12 -0.36 -14.27 22.04
C ASN A 12 0.09 -12.84 21.70
N ILE A 13 -0.43 -11.86 22.44
CA ILE A 13 -0.18 -10.43 22.23
C ILE A 13 1.32 -10.11 22.33
N ARG A 14 2.12 -10.85 23.11
CA ARG A 14 3.56 -10.56 23.26
C ARG A 14 4.35 -10.71 21.95
N LEU A 15 3.90 -11.58 21.04
CA LEU A 15 4.49 -11.73 19.71
C LEU A 15 4.28 -10.48 18.83
N TYR A 16 3.21 -9.73 19.09
CA TYR A 16 2.81 -8.55 18.30
C TYR A 16 3.06 -7.23 19.03
N ARG A 17 3.36 -7.27 20.33
CA ARG A 17 3.61 -6.09 21.17
C ARG A 17 4.97 -5.49 20.79
N ARG A 18 4.95 -4.45 19.98
CA ARG A 18 6.13 -3.68 19.62
C ARG A 18 6.60 -2.83 20.80
N LYS A 19 7.91 -2.83 21.08
CA LYS A 19 8.50 -1.83 21.98
C LYS A 19 8.36 -0.45 21.32
N PRO A 20 7.93 0.59 22.04
CA PRO A 20 7.95 1.94 21.49
C PRO A 20 9.40 2.30 21.17
N ARG A 21 9.72 2.45 19.89
CA ARG A 21 11.05 2.90 19.45
C ARG A 21 10.95 4.41 19.35
N SER A 22 11.86 5.12 20.02
CA SER A 22 11.84 6.57 20.22
C SER A 22 12.03 7.42 18.94
N MET A 23 11.92 6.82 17.76
CA MET A 23 12.23 7.45 16.47
C MET A 23 11.18 7.08 15.43
N TRP A 24 10.32 8.05 15.11
CA TRP A 24 9.22 7.95 14.15
C TRP A 24 9.65 7.40 12.78
N SER A 25 10.87 7.73 12.33
CA SER A 25 11.43 7.29 11.04
C SER A 25 11.94 5.83 11.03
N ALA A 26 12.00 5.16 12.18
CA ALA A 26 12.34 3.75 12.29
C ALA A 26 11.11 2.86 12.58
N ASP A 27 9.91 3.46 12.57
CA ASP A 27 8.68 2.74 12.84
C ASP A 27 8.31 1.85 11.65
N PRO A 28 8.07 0.54 11.88
CA PRO A 28 7.73 -0.39 10.80
C PRO A 28 6.48 0.01 10.00
N ILE A 29 5.57 0.79 10.59
CA ILE A 29 4.40 1.34 9.88
C ILE A 29 4.86 2.24 8.72
N PHE A 30 5.80 3.15 8.97
CA PHE A 30 6.24 4.13 7.99
C PHE A 30 7.01 3.44 6.86
N ILE A 31 7.89 2.50 7.20
CA ILE A 31 8.63 1.70 6.22
C ILE A 31 7.67 0.86 5.35
N SER A 32 6.64 0.27 5.95
CA SER A 32 5.63 -0.48 5.19
C SER A 32 4.79 0.42 4.29
N GLN A 33 4.42 1.62 4.76
CA GLN A 33 3.71 2.61 3.95
C GLN A 33 4.52 3.06 2.75
N GLU A 34 5.83 3.33 2.92
CA GLU A 34 6.71 3.69 1.79
C GLU A 34 6.79 2.55 0.76
N ARG A 35 6.87 1.30 1.21
CA ARG A 35 6.88 0.13 0.30
C ARG A 35 5.58 0.03 -0.50
N ILE A 36 4.43 0.28 0.13
CA ILE A 36 3.13 0.29 -0.54
C ILE A 36 3.06 1.46 -1.53
N ALA A 37 3.51 2.65 -1.14
CA ALA A 37 3.57 3.82 -2.01
C ALA A 37 4.40 3.55 -3.27
N ASN A 38 5.60 2.97 -3.12
CA ASN A 38 6.46 2.60 -4.24
C ASN A 38 5.79 1.59 -5.17
N PHE A 39 5.08 0.60 -4.61
CA PHE A 39 4.30 -0.36 -5.39
C PHE A 39 3.20 0.35 -6.20
N ILE A 40 2.45 1.26 -5.58
CA ILE A 40 1.37 1.99 -6.24
C ILE A 40 1.90 2.88 -7.37
N GLN A 41 3.00 3.60 -7.15
CA GLN A 41 3.65 4.42 -8.19
C GLN A 41 4.01 3.58 -9.42
N GLY A 42 4.57 2.39 -9.22
CA GLY A 42 4.88 1.48 -10.33
C GLY A 42 3.64 0.85 -10.99
N HIS A 43 2.58 0.61 -10.23
CA HIS A 43 1.35 0.01 -10.74
C HIS A 43 0.51 0.98 -11.56
N PHE A 44 0.42 2.24 -11.13
CA PHE A 44 -0.31 3.32 -11.79
C PHE A 44 0.58 4.17 -12.71
N LEU A 45 1.69 3.60 -13.20
CA LEU A 45 2.60 4.32 -14.09
C LEU A 45 1.84 4.85 -15.34
N GLY A 46 1.90 6.16 -15.58
CA GLY A 46 1.17 6.83 -16.66
C GLY A 46 -0.24 7.33 -16.29
N HIS A 47 -0.79 6.88 -15.17
CA HIS A 47 -2.09 7.29 -14.61
C HIS A 47 -1.97 7.71 -13.14
N TYR A 48 -0.80 8.22 -12.76
CA TYR A 48 -0.54 8.71 -11.42
C TYR A 48 -0.97 10.18 -11.34
N ASP A 49 -2.28 10.39 -11.22
CA ASP A 49 -2.94 11.70 -11.17
C ASP A 49 -3.46 12.08 -9.77
N PHE A 50 -3.09 11.30 -8.75
CA PHE A 50 -3.55 11.47 -7.37
C PHE A 50 -2.41 11.66 -6.36
N ASP A 51 -2.73 12.32 -5.26
CA ASP A 51 -1.81 12.61 -4.16
C ASP A 51 -1.72 11.42 -3.18
N LEU A 52 -0.53 10.85 -3.01
CA LEU A 52 -0.29 9.74 -2.08
C LEU A 52 -0.48 10.14 -0.62
N ASP A 53 -0.29 11.42 -0.27
CA ASP A 53 -0.49 11.90 1.10
C ASP A 53 -1.98 11.92 1.47
N LYS A 54 -2.85 12.04 0.46
CA LYS A 54 -4.32 11.96 0.60
C LYS A 54 -4.89 10.61 0.19
N THR A 55 -4.03 9.60 0.06
CA THR A 55 -4.43 8.26 -0.33
C THR A 55 -4.57 7.35 0.89
N LEU A 56 -5.74 6.73 1.04
CA LEU A 56 -6.01 5.73 2.08
C LEU A 56 -5.91 4.31 1.50
N TYR A 57 -5.24 3.42 2.25
CA TYR A 57 -5.04 2.02 1.87
C TYR A 57 -6.01 1.12 2.62
N PHE A 58 -6.97 0.55 1.91
CA PHE A 58 -7.89 -0.46 2.46
C PHE A 58 -7.46 -1.84 1.98
N PHE A 59 -7.71 -2.87 2.77
CA PHE A 59 -7.44 -4.24 2.34
C PHE A 59 -8.46 -5.22 2.89
N ILE A 60 -8.71 -6.27 2.11
CA ILE A 60 -9.38 -7.47 2.55
C ILE A 60 -8.47 -8.65 2.24
N ALA A 61 -8.30 -9.56 3.20
CA ALA A 61 -7.38 -10.69 3.08
C ALA A 61 -7.96 -11.96 3.69
N GLY A 62 -7.67 -13.09 3.08
CA GLY A 62 -8.07 -14.40 3.61
C GLY A 62 -8.01 -15.51 2.58
N ARG A 63 -8.59 -16.66 2.92
CA ARG A 63 -8.89 -17.71 1.94
C ARG A 63 -9.89 -17.17 0.92
N TYR A 64 -9.82 -17.67 -0.31
CA TYR A 64 -10.75 -17.26 -1.37
C TYR A 64 -12.13 -17.89 -1.16
N GLU A 65 -12.91 -17.26 -0.27
CA GLU A 65 -14.30 -17.59 0.00
C GLU A 65 -15.12 -16.31 -0.17
N PHE A 66 -15.55 -16.04 -1.41
CA PHE A 66 -16.08 -14.74 -1.84
C PHE A 66 -17.20 -14.21 -0.94
N SER A 67 -18.22 -15.04 -0.65
CA SER A 67 -19.34 -14.64 0.22
C SER A 67 -19.02 -14.78 1.72
N ASN A 68 -18.34 -15.85 2.14
CA ASN A 68 -18.07 -16.07 3.58
C ASN A 68 -17.12 -15.02 4.17
N LYS A 69 -16.19 -14.51 3.35
CA LYS A 69 -15.27 -13.43 3.74
C LYS A 69 -15.83 -12.05 3.45
N GLY A 70 -17.01 -11.95 2.82
CA GLY A 70 -17.68 -10.68 2.53
C GLY A 70 -16.97 -9.87 1.44
N ALA A 71 -16.30 -10.51 0.49
CA ALA A 71 -15.64 -9.82 -0.62
C ALA A 71 -16.66 -9.18 -1.57
N ASP A 72 -17.83 -9.80 -1.74
CA ASP A 72 -18.99 -9.24 -2.42
C ASP A 72 -19.43 -7.91 -1.80
N MET A 73 -19.69 -7.91 -0.50
CA MET A 73 -20.11 -6.72 0.24
C MET A 73 -19.02 -5.65 0.24
N PHE A 74 -17.74 -6.05 0.31
CA PHE A 74 -16.62 -5.12 0.26
C PHE A 74 -16.57 -4.36 -1.07
N ILE A 75 -16.69 -5.07 -2.20
CA ILE A 75 -16.68 -4.45 -3.54
C ILE A 75 -17.90 -3.54 -3.73
N GLU A 76 -19.10 -3.99 -3.35
CA GLU A 76 -20.33 -3.19 -3.45
C GLU A 76 -20.24 -1.92 -2.58
N SER A 77 -19.69 -2.04 -1.37
CA SER A 77 -19.48 -0.88 -0.48
C SER A 77 -18.47 0.10 -1.05
N LEU A 78 -17.39 -0.39 -1.68
CA LEU A 78 -16.42 0.47 -2.37
C LEU A 78 -17.03 1.20 -3.56
N ALA A 79 -17.94 0.57 -4.31
CA ALA A 79 -18.64 1.21 -5.42
C ALA A 79 -19.53 2.37 -4.93
N ARG A 80 -20.27 2.16 -3.83
CA ARG A 80 -21.08 3.22 -3.20
C ARG A 80 -20.21 4.33 -2.63
N LEU A 81 -19.11 3.97 -1.98
CA LEU A 81 -18.14 4.94 -1.45
C LEU A 81 -17.54 5.80 -2.58
N ASN A 82 -17.19 5.20 -3.71
CA ASN A 82 -16.71 5.92 -4.88
C ASN A 82 -17.74 6.94 -5.38
N HIS A 83 -19.02 6.55 -5.45
CA HIS A 83 -20.10 7.48 -5.80
C HIS A 83 -20.22 8.64 -4.79
N MET A 84 -20.15 8.35 -3.49
CA MET A 84 -20.22 9.36 -2.43
C MET A 84 -19.05 10.34 -2.51
N LEU A 85 -17.81 9.86 -2.68
CA LEU A 85 -16.61 10.71 -2.79
C LEU A 85 -16.65 11.64 -4.00
N LYS A 86 -17.11 11.11 -5.15
CA LYS A 86 -17.31 11.92 -6.36
C LYS A 86 -18.40 12.97 -6.16
N SER A 87 -19.52 12.60 -5.54
CA SER A 87 -20.65 13.51 -5.29
C SER A 87 -20.29 14.61 -4.30
N SER A 88 -19.44 14.33 -3.32
CA SER A 88 -18.96 15.32 -2.35
C SER A 88 -17.77 16.14 -2.84
N GLY A 89 -17.22 15.84 -4.03
CA GLY A 89 -16.01 16.49 -4.54
C GLY A 89 -14.77 16.26 -3.66
N SER A 90 -14.68 15.09 -3.03
CA SER A 90 -13.54 14.76 -2.15
C SER A 90 -12.25 14.63 -2.95
N ASP A 91 -11.15 15.16 -2.42
CA ASP A 91 -9.79 15.01 -2.94
C ASP A 91 -9.06 13.76 -2.40
N VAL A 92 -9.72 13.01 -1.51
CA VAL A 92 -9.21 11.76 -0.93
C VAL A 92 -9.31 10.63 -1.95
N THR A 93 -8.20 9.91 -2.14
CA THR A 93 -8.13 8.72 -2.98
C THR A 93 -8.12 7.46 -2.13
N ILE A 94 -8.79 6.39 -2.57
CA ILE A 94 -8.79 5.11 -1.87
C ILE A 94 -8.24 4.04 -2.80
N VAL A 95 -7.19 3.35 -2.34
CA VAL A 95 -6.63 2.17 -3.00
C VAL A 95 -6.99 0.95 -2.16
N ALA A 96 -7.81 0.07 -2.73
CA ALA A 96 -8.30 -1.13 -2.05
C ALA A 96 -7.59 -2.39 -2.57
N PHE A 97 -6.93 -3.13 -1.67
CA PHE A 97 -6.24 -4.38 -1.96
C PHE A 97 -7.13 -5.59 -1.70
N MET A 98 -7.23 -6.49 -2.68
CA MET A 98 -7.88 -7.80 -2.53
C MET A 98 -6.81 -8.90 -2.48
N ILE A 99 -6.59 -9.48 -1.29
CA ILE A 99 -5.52 -10.44 -1.05
C ILE A 99 -6.11 -11.82 -0.82
N PHE A 100 -6.37 -12.52 -1.92
CA PHE A 100 -6.93 -13.87 -1.91
C PHE A 100 -6.07 -14.82 -2.74
N PRO A 101 -5.52 -15.90 -2.15
CA PRO A 101 -4.84 -16.93 -2.91
C PRO A 101 -5.81 -17.63 -3.86
N THR A 102 -5.54 -17.55 -5.15
CA THR A 102 -6.30 -18.19 -6.23
C THR A 102 -5.35 -18.86 -7.22
N PRO A 103 -5.79 -19.85 -8.00
CA PRO A 103 -4.95 -20.42 -9.05
C PRO A 103 -4.65 -19.35 -10.12
N THR A 104 -3.39 -18.94 -10.24
CA THR A 104 -2.93 -17.89 -11.16
C THR A 104 -1.77 -18.36 -12.03
N ASN A 105 -1.73 -17.93 -13.29
CA ASN A 105 -0.61 -18.18 -14.20
C ASN A 105 0.41 -17.04 -14.11
N ASN A 106 1.23 -17.03 -13.06
CA ASN A 106 2.27 -16.03 -12.80
C ASN A 106 1.76 -14.57 -12.77
N PHE A 107 2.70 -13.62 -12.64
CA PHE A 107 2.40 -12.19 -12.63
C PHE A 107 2.13 -11.65 -14.04
N ASN A 108 1.22 -10.67 -14.15
CA ASN A 108 1.00 -9.94 -15.39
C ASN A 108 2.28 -9.20 -15.81
N ILE A 109 2.64 -9.31 -17.09
CA ILE A 109 3.80 -8.66 -17.71
C ILE A 109 3.70 -7.14 -17.57
N GLU A 110 2.51 -6.55 -17.71
CA GLU A 110 2.33 -5.10 -17.59
C GLU A 110 2.65 -4.60 -16.19
N SER A 111 2.17 -5.31 -15.17
CA SER A 111 2.49 -5.00 -13.77
C SER A 111 4.00 -5.09 -13.50
N LEU A 112 4.68 -6.10 -14.04
CA LEU A 112 6.14 -6.22 -13.92
C LEU A 112 6.86 -5.07 -14.63
N ARG A 113 6.44 -4.73 -15.84
CA ARG A 113 7.02 -3.63 -16.63
C ARG A 113 6.88 -2.29 -15.92
N GLY A 114 5.70 -1.98 -15.37
CA GLY A 114 5.46 -0.75 -14.62
C GLY A 114 6.42 -0.59 -13.44
N GLN A 115 6.61 -1.66 -12.66
CA GLN A 115 7.56 -1.68 -11.55
C GLN A 115 9.02 -1.50 -12.02
N SER A 116 9.43 -2.19 -13.09
CA SER A 116 10.78 -2.06 -13.63
C SER A 116 11.08 -0.64 -14.12
N VAL A 117 10.15 -0.01 -14.82
CA VAL A 117 10.32 1.36 -15.33
C VAL A 117 10.37 2.36 -14.19
N ALA A 118 9.47 2.27 -13.20
CA ALA A 118 9.47 3.15 -12.04
C ALA A 118 10.78 3.03 -11.23
N LYS A 119 11.28 1.81 -11.06
CA LYS A 119 12.58 1.57 -10.40
C LYS A 119 13.72 2.21 -11.18
N MET A 120 13.81 1.97 -12.48
CA MET A 120 14.86 2.55 -13.33
C MET A 120 14.86 4.08 -13.28
N LEU A 121 13.68 4.70 -13.29
CA LEU A 121 13.53 6.15 -13.15
C LEU A 121 14.08 6.63 -11.80
N ARG A 122 13.70 5.98 -10.69
CA ARG A 122 14.20 6.30 -9.35
C ARG A 122 15.72 6.18 -9.27
N ASP A 123 16.29 5.09 -9.77
CA ASP A 123 17.74 4.86 -9.78
C ASP A 123 18.46 5.95 -10.58
N THR A 124 17.90 6.36 -11.73
CA THR A 124 18.46 7.44 -12.57
C THR A 124 18.45 8.78 -11.85
N VAL A 125 17.34 9.14 -11.21
CA VAL A 125 17.23 10.39 -10.43
C VAL A 125 18.22 10.40 -9.27
N GLN A 126 18.39 9.27 -8.57
CA GLN A 126 19.32 9.17 -7.45
C GLN A 126 20.78 9.36 -7.89
N ASN A 127 21.16 8.84 -9.07
CA ASN A 127 22.48 9.06 -9.65
C ASN A 127 22.72 10.54 -9.96
N ILE A 128 21.75 11.18 -10.62
CA ILE A 128 21.82 12.62 -10.94
C ILE A 128 21.92 13.46 -9.66
N GLN A 129 21.11 13.16 -8.64
CA GLN A 129 21.15 13.86 -7.36
C GLN A 129 22.53 13.74 -6.69
N SER A 130 23.14 12.56 -6.75
CA SER A 130 24.47 12.30 -6.19
C SER A 130 25.56 13.11 -6.91
N ASP A 131 25.48 13.20 -8.24
CA ASP A 131 26.43 13.97 -9.05
C ASP A 131 26.29 15.48 -8.84
N ILE A 132 25.05 15.99 -8.76
CA ILE A 132 24.78 17.39 -8.42
C ILE A 132 25.31 17.69 -7.01
N GLY A 133 25.07 16.80 -6.05
CA GLY A 133 25.55 16.96 -4.67
C GLY A 133 27.07 17.09 -4.59
N LYS A 134 27.82 16.25 -5.33
CA LYS A 134 29.29 16.34 -5.41
C LYS A 134 29.74 17.68 -5.97
N ARG A 135 29.16 18.11 -7.10
CA ARG A 135 29.53 19.39 -7.74
C ARG A 135 29.23 20.60 -6.85
N LEU A 136 28.09 20.59 -6.16
CA LEU A 136 27.71 21.66 -5.25
C LEU A 136 28.67 21.74 -4.06
N TYR A 137 29.07 20.60 -3.50
CA TYR A 137 30.06 20.53 -2.43
C TYR A 137 31.44 21.08 -2.87
N GLU A 138 31.91 20.71 -4.07
CA GLU A 138 33.17 21.22 -4.63
C GLU A 138 33.15 22.74 -4.86
N ILE A 139 32.00 23.31 -5.24
CA ILE A 139 31.84 24.76 -5.41
C ILE A 139 31.89 25.46 -4.05
N CYS A 140 31.18 24.95 -3.03
CA CYS A 140 31.16 25.56 -1.70
C CYS A 140 32.49 25.45 -0.94
N LEU A 141 33.38 24.52 -1.33
CA LEU A 141 34.71 24.38 -0.77
C LEU A 141 35.73 25.39 -1.34
N LYS A 142 35.43 26.03 -2.46
CA LYS A 142 36.24 27.09 -3.07
C LYS A 142 35.79 28.45 -2.59
#